data_AF-A0A1M7BBB4-F1
#
_entry.id   AF-A0A1M7BBB4-F1
#
_cell.length_a   1.000
_cell.length_b   1.000
_cell.length_c   1.000
_cell.angle_alpha   90.00
_cell.angle_beta   90.00
_cell.angle_gamma   90.00
#
_symmetry.space_group_name_H-M   'P 1'
#
loop_
_entity.id
_entity.type
_entity.pdbx_description
1 polymer ?
#
loop_
_entity_poly.entity_id
_entity_poly.type
_entity_poly.pdbx_seq_one_letter_code
_entity_poly.pdbx_strand_id
1 'polypeptide(L)' 'MFGISAMDLMWLSFISMGSMAIAAVLIYVARYVIKIRVISFVVSLFAWGLLFLAFILMIPVLGGS' A
#
# COMPACT_ATOMS: atom_id res chain seq x y z
N MET A 1 -11.49 -24.36 -3.15
CA MET A 1 -10.16 -24.09 -2.57
C MET A 1 -9.42 -23.33 -3.66
N PHE A 2 -9.26 -22.02 -3.51
CA PHE A 2 -8.87 -21.13 -4.62
C PHE A 2 -7.57 -21.63 -5.24
N GLY A 3 -7.56 -21.92 -6.55
CA GLY A 3 -6.39 -22.37 -7.30
C GLY A 3 -5.40 -21.23 -7.53
N ILE A 4 -4.97 -20.58 -6.46
CA ILE A 4 -3.98 -19.52 -6.46
C ILE A 4 -2.62 -20.22 -6.46
N SER A 5 -1.85 -20.01 -7.52
CA SER A 5 -0.51 -20.59 -7.61
C SER A 5 0.46 -19.86 -6.67
N ALA A 6 1.56 -20.51 -6.28
CA ALA A 6 2.62 -19.85 -5.51
C ALA A 6 3.15 -18.58 -6.19
N MET A 7 3.08 -18.53 -7.52
CA MET A 7 3.45 -17.36 -8.31
C MET A 7 2.49 -16.19 -8.09
N ASP A 8 1.18 -16.46 -8.02
CA ASP A 8 0.16 -15.42 -7.77
C ASP A 8 0.29 -14.82 -6.36
N LEU A 9 0.59 -15.65 -5.35
CA LEU A 9 0.89 -15.19 -3.97
C LEU A 9 2.14 -14.31 -3.92
N MET A 10 3.16 -14.64 -4.71
CA MET A 10 4.39 -13.85 -4.82
C MET A 10 4.13 -12.48 -5.45
N TRP A 11 3.39 -12.44 -6.57
CA TRP A 11 3.01 -11.19 -7.23
C TRP A 11 2.15 -10.31 -6.34
N LEU A 12 1.21 -10.90 -5.60
CA LEU A 12 0.36 -10.16 -4.66
C LEU A 12 1.18 -9.53 -3.53
N SER A 13 2.16 -10.28 -3.01
CA SER A 13 3.11 -9.78 -2.00
C SER A 13 3.96 -8.62 -2.55
N PHE A 14 4.36 -8.70 -3.82
CA PHE A 14 5.12 -7.64 -4.49
C PHE A 14 4.28 -6.36 -4.67
N ILE A 15 3.00 -6.49 -5.03
CA ILE A 15 2.05 -5.37 -5.13
C ILE A 15 1.81 -4.73 -3.75
N SER A 16 1.69 -5.54 -2.70
CA SER A 16 1.58 -5.05 -1.31
C SER A 16 2.83 -4.28 -0.88
N MET A 17 4.03 -4.82 -1.14
CA MET A 17 5.28 -4.12 -0.82
C MET A 17 5.46 -2.84 -1.63
N GLY A 18 5.13 -2.87 -2.92
CA GLY A 18 5.17 -1.69 -3.80
C GLY A 18 4.22 -0.58 -3.34
N SER A 19 2.99 -0.93 -2.96
CA SER A 19 2.01 0.04 -2.45
C SER A 19 2.43 0.65 -1.11
N MET A 20 3.05 -0.14 -0.21
CA MET A 20 3.64 0.39 1.03
C MET A 20 4.81 1.35 0.76
N ALA A 21 5.69 1.02 -0.18
CA ALA A 21 6.81 1.89 -0.56
C ALA A 21 6.31 3.22 -1.16
N ILE A 22 5.32 3.16 -2.05
CA ILE A 22 4.70 4.35 -2.65
C ILE A 22 4.00 5.18 -1.57
N ALA A 23 3.30 4.55 -0.62
CA ALA A 23 2.69 5.26 0.50
C ALA A 23 3.72 5.98 1.37
N ALA A 24 4.87 5.34 1.66
CA ALA A 24 5.95 5.98 2.41
C ALA A 24 6.49 7.22 1.70
N VAL A 25 6.68 7.15 0.38
CA VAL A 25 7.11 8.29 -0.45
C VAL A 25 6.06 9.41 -0.44
N LEU A 26 4.78 9.07 -0.60
CA LEU A 26 3.68 10.05 -0.55
C LEU A 26 3.60 10.75 0.80
N ILE A 27 3.77 10.03 1.90
CA ILE A 27 3.78 10.61 3.25
C ILE A 27 4.99 11.53 3.43
N TYR A 28 6.16 11.15 2.91
CA TYR A 28 7.34 12.01 2.92
C TYR A 28 7.09 13.31 2.16
N VAL A 29 6.57 13.22 0.94
CA VAL A 29 6.22 14.38 0.11
C VAL A 29 5.18 15.25 0.84
N ALA A 30 4.13 14.65 1.41
CA ALA A 30 3.11 15.36 2.15
C ALA A 30 3.66 16.13 3.36
N ARG A 31 4.62 15.57 4.08
CA ARG A 31 5.17 16.19 5.30
C ARG A 31 6.29 17.20 5.06
N TYR A 32 7.15 16.97 4.09
CA TYR A 32 8.39 17.73 3.95
C TYR A 32 8.43 18.64 2.71
N VAL A 33 7.71 18.28 1.64
CA VAL A 33 7.73 19.04 0.39
C VAL A 33 6.53 20.01 0.32
N ILE A 34 5.37 19.59 0.81
CA ILE A 34 4.13 20.37 0.71
C ILE A 34 3.98 21.31 1.91
N LYS A 35 4.14 22.61 1.69
CA LYS A 35 3.94 23.65 2.72
C LYS A 35 2.46 23.95 3.02
N ILE A 36 1.56 23.66 2.09
CA ILE A 36 0.13 23.96 2.21
C ILE A 36 -0.56 22.83 3.01
N ARG A 37 -1.07 23.15 4.20
CA ARG A 37 -1.69 22.19 5.13
C ARG A 37 -2.82 21.37 4.50
N VAL A 38 -3.67 21.99 3.69
CA VAL A 38 -4.82 21.31 3.06
C VAL A 38 -4.35 20.25 2.06
N ILE A 39 -3.37 20.58 1.21
CA ILE A 39 -2.84 19.65 0.22
C ILE A 39 -2.06 18.52 0.92
N SER A 40 -1.27 18.84 1.95
CA SER A 40 -0.58 17.86 2.78
C SER A 40 -1.55 16.85 3.40
N PHE A 41 -2.70 17.32 3.90
CA PHE A 41 -3.74 16.45 4.44
C PHE A 41 -4.32 15.52 3.38
N VAL A 42 -4.69 16.03 2.20
CA VAL A 42 -5.24 15.22 1.10
C VAL A 42 -4.24 14.15 0.65
N VAL A 43 -2.97 14.51 0.44
CA VAL A 43 -1.93 13.56 0.02
C VAL A 43 -1.67 12.50 1.10
N SER A 44 -1.69 12.89 2.38
CA SER A 44 -1.59 11.94 3.49
C SER A 44 -2.76 10.98 3.53
N LEU A 45 -3.97 11.44 3.18
CA LEU A 45 -5.18 10.62 3.14
C LEU A 45 -5.11 9.58 2.01
N PHE A 46 -4.57 9.95 0.84
CA PHE A 46 -4.28 9.00 -0.23
C PHE A 46 -3.24 7.95 0.17
N ALA A 47 -2.18 8.36 0.87
CA ALA A 47 -1.17 7.42 1.35
C ALA A 47 -1.73 6.43 2.38
N TRP A 48 -2.60 6.88 3.27
CA TRP A 48 -3.33 6.02 4.19
C TRP A 48 -4.25 5.04 3.46
N GLY A 49 -4.92 5.47 2.38
CA GLY A 49 -5.69 4.57 1.52
C GLY A 49 -4.84 3.48 0.87
N LEU A 50 -3.64 3.82 0.40
CA LEU A 50 -2.68 2.85 -0.15
C LEU A 50 -2.18 1.85 0.89
N LEU A 51 -1.88 2.31 2.12
CA LEU A 51 -1.50 1.41 3.22
C LEU A 51 -2.65 0.46 3.58
N PHE A 52 -3.88 0.95 3.58
CA PHE A 52 -5.05 0.13 3.85
C PHE A 52 -5.28 -0.93 2.77
N LEU A 53 -5.08 -0.58 1.50
CA LEU A 53 -5.10 -1.53 0.38
C LEU A 53 -4.01 -2.59 0.53
N ALA A 54 -2.78 -2.19 0.86
CA ALA A 54 -1.67 -3.12 1.09
C ALA A 54 -1.99 -4.11 2.23
N PHE A 55 -2.64 -3.62 3.28
CA PHE A 55 -3.07 -4.44 4.41
C PHE A 55 -4.13 -5.48 4.01
N ILE A 56 -5.12 -5.11 3.21
CA ILE A 56 -6.14 -6.05 2.72
C ILE A 56 -5.52 -7.10 1.77
N LEU A 57 -4.61 -6.67 0.89
CA LEU A 57 -3.93 -7.58 -0.05
C LEU A 57 -3.06 -8.63 0.65
N MET A 58 -2.65 -8.40 1.91
CA MET A 58 -1.95 -9.40 2.73
C MET A 58 -2.85 -10.53 3.25
N ILE A 59 -4.17 -10.33 3.34
CA ILE A 59 -5.11 -11.36 3.84
C ILE A 59 -5.03 -12.67 3.02
N PRO A 60 -5.17 -12.64 1.68
CA PRO A 60 -5.03 -13.87 0.86
C PRO A 60 -3.61 -14.43 0.85
N VAL A 61 -2.57 -13.61 1.08
CA VAL A 61 -1.18 -14.09 1.20
C VAL A 61 -1.02 -14.97 2.44
N LEU A 62 -1.65 -14.58 3.55
CA LEU A 62 -1.59 -15.31 4.82
C LEU A 62 -2.51 -16.55 4.85
N GLY A 63 -3.60 -16.54 4.09
CA GLY A 63 -4.54 -17.67 3.99
C GLY A 63 -4.19 -18.72 2.94
N GLY A 64 -3.16 -18.48 2.13
CA GLY A 64 -2.72 -19.36 1.04
C GLY A 64 -1.67 -20.42 1.42
N SER A 65 -1.42 -20.63 2.71
CA SER A 65 -0.44 -21.60 3.24
C SER A 65 -1.07 -22.91 3.70
#